data_AF-A0A8J6M4K0-F1
#
_entry.id   AF-A0A8J6M4K0-F1
#
_cell.length_a   1.000
_cell.length_b   1.000
_cell.length_c   1.000
_cell.angle_alpha   90.00
_cell.angle_beta   90.00
_cell.angle_gamma   90.00
#
_symmetry.space_group_name_H-M   'P 1'
#
loop_
_entity.id
_entity.type
_entity.pdbx_description
1 polymer ?
#
loop_
_entity_poly.entity_id
_entity_poly.type
_entity_poly.pdbx_seq_one_letter_code
_entity_poly.pdbx_strand_id
1 'polypeptide(L)'
;MRIDREYFIRFAVAVALACYDLPTDRAMTSEEAAQLVKWVIDMALGPDASNVQVEPMENYPASSKMPLIISMAGVQQHLFWFYPQQSFEGMCDALSAMLGEIPISCDSIPA
;
A
#
# COMPACT_ATOMS: atom_id res chain seq x y z
N MET A 1 -10.20 2.77 -25.07
CA MET A 1 -10.64 1.97 -23.92
C MET A 1 -10.35 2.81 -22.69
N ARG A 2 -11.37 3.35 -21.99
CA ARG A 2 -11.12 4.06 -20.72
C ARG A 2 -10.93 2.98 -19.66
N ILE A 3 -9.70 2.79 -19.21
CA ILE A 3 -9.46 1.95 -18.03
C ILE A 3 -9.94 2.78 -16.84
N ASP A 4 -10.91 2.25 -16.11
CA ASP A 4 -11.39 2.85 -14.87
C ASP A 4 -10.23 2.91 -13.86
N ARG A 5 -10.07 4.07 -13.21
CA ARG A 5 -8.94 4.36 -12.28
C ARG A 5 -8.78 3.27 -11.21
N GLU A 6 -9.89 2.77 -10.68
CA GLU A 6 -9.90 1.70 -9.68
C GLU A 6 -9.30 0.39 -10.21
N TYR A 7 -9.60 0.02 -11.45
CA TYR A 7 -9.05 -1.17 -12.09
C TYR A 7 -7.56 -1.00 -12.40
N PHE A 8 -7.13 0.20 -12.79
CA PHE A 8 -5.72 0.50 -13.01
C PHE A 8 -4.92 0.40 -11.70
N ILE A 9 -5.41 1.02 -10.63
CA ILE A 9 -4.76 0.97 -9.30
C ILE A 9 -4.68 -0.47 -8.82
N ARG A 10 -5.77 -1.25 -8.94
CA ARG A 10 -5.77 -2.66 -8.56
C ARG A 10 -4.78 -3.50 -9.35
N PHE A 11 -4.67 -3.25 -10.65
CA PHE A 11 -3.67 -3.90 -11.49
C PHE A 11 -2.25 -3.55 -11.04
N ALA A 12 -1.95 -2.26 -10.83
CA ALA A 12 -0.63 -1.79 -10.42
C ALA A 12 -0.20 -2.35 -9.05
N VAL A 13 -1.13 -2.37 -8.09
CA VAL A 13 -0.93 -2.96 -6.75
C VAL A 13 -0.66 -4.46 -6.85
N ALA A 14 -1.44 -5.19 -7.67
CA ALA A 14 -1.24 -6.62 -7.85
C ALA A 14 0.13 -6.94 -8.47
N VAL A 15 0.55 -6.18 -9.48
CA VAL A 15 1.88 -6.33 -10.09
C VAL A 15 2.97 -6.06 -9.06
N ALA A 16 2.86 -4.96 -8.30
CA ALA A 16 3.82 -4.64 -7.26
C ALA A 16 3.92 -5.77 -6.23
N LEU A 17 2.80 -6.18 -5.63
CA LEU A 17 2.80 -7.26 -4.64
C LEU A 17 3.37 -8.57 -5.17
N ALA A 18 3.13 -8.91 -6.43
CA ALA A 18 3.68 -10.12 -7.06
C ALA A 18 5.20 -10.03 -7.28
N CYS A 19 5.74 -8.81 -7.42
CA CYS A 19 7.17 -8.56 -7.53
C CYS A 19 7.89 -8.45 -6.17
N TYR A 20 7.15 -8.44 -5.06
CA TYR A 20 7.75 -8.44 -3.73
C TYR A 20 7.98 -9.88 -3.26
N ASP A 21 9.24 -10.23 -3.02
CA ASP A 21 9.60 -11.50 -2.37
C ASP A 21 9.20 -11.46 -0.89
N LEU A 22 7.94 -11.80 -0.60
CA LEU A 22 7.46 -11.92 0.79
C LEU A 22 8.20 -13.09 1.47
N PRO A 23 8.92 -12.86 2.58
CA PRO A 23 9.53 -13.95 3.32
C PRO A 23 8.43 -14.80 3.95
N THR A 24 8.25 -16.01 3.45
CA THR A 24 7.11 -16.90 3.79
C THR A 24 7.24 -17.55 5.17
N ASP A 25 8.41 -17.44 5.83
CA ASP A 25 8.80 -18.31 6.96
C ASP A 25 9.18 -17.55 8.24
N ARG A 26 9.12 -16.22 8.27
CA ARG A 26 9.40 -15.44 9.48
C ARG A 26 8.23 -14.57 9.89
N ALA A 27 8.08 -14.36 11.19
CA ALA A 27 7.18 -13.36 11.73
C ALA A 27 7.59 -11.98 11.19
N MET A 28 6.76 -11.42 10.32
CA MET A 28 6.96 -10.07 9.77
C MET A 28 6.87 -9.05 10.89
N THR A 29 7.80 -8.11 10.93
CA THR A 29 7.74 -6.99 11.89
C THR A 29 6.86 -5.85 11.37
N SER A 30 6.44 -4.96 12.26
CA SER A 30 5.70 -3.74 11.91
C SER A 30 6.48 -2.86 10.93
N GLU A 31 7.80 -2.76 11.11
CA GLU A 31 8.70 -2.01 10.24
C GLU A 31 8.81 -2.65 8.85
N GLU A 32 8.90 -3.98 8.78
CA GLU A 32 8.91 -4.69 7.50
C GLU A 32 7.58 -4.53 6.75
N ALA A 33 6.46 -4.57 7.47
CA ALA A 33 5.15 -4.31 6.89
C ALA A 33 5.03 -2.87 6.34
N ALA A 34 5.54 -1.88 7.07
CA ALA A 34 5.58 -0.49 6.61
C ALA A 34 6.45 -0.33 5.35
N GLN A 35 7.64 -0.95 5.33
CA GLN A 35 8.53 -0.94 4.17
C GLN A 35 7.90 -1.61 2.94
N LEU A 36 7.21 -2.74 3.13
CA LEU A 36 6.49 -3.43 2.08
C LEU A 36 5.40 -2.54 1.49
N VAL A 37 4.54 -1.96 2.34
CA VAL A 37 3.44 -1.12 1.87
C VAL A 37 3.98 0.14 1.18
N LYS A 38 5.03 0.77 1.72
CA LYS A 38 5.72 1.90 1.05
C LYS A 38 6.22 1.51 -0.35
N TRP A 39 6.91 0.38 -0.45
CA TRP A 39 7.46 -0.09 -1.72
C TRP A 39 6.36 -0.41 -2.74
N VAL A 40 5.26 -1.01 -2.30
CA VAL A 40 4.10 -1.28 -3.18
C VAL A 40 3.50 0.02 -3.71
N ILE A 41 3.34 1.03 -2.84
CA ILE A 41 2.82 2.34 -3.23
C ILE A 41 3.77 3.02 -4.23
N ASP A 42 5.07 2.99 -3.96
CA ASP A 42 6.10 3.55 -4.84
C ASP A 42 6.12 2.88 -6.22
N MET A 43 5.96 1.56 -6.26
CA MET A 43 5.90 0.83 -7.52
C MET A 43 4.58 1.05 -8.26
N ALA A 44 3.46 1.12 -7.54
CA ALA A 44 2.14 1.25 -8.15
C ALA A 44 1.86 2.68 -8.68
N LEU A 45 2.35 3.70 -7.99
CA LEU A 45 2.10 5.11 -8.33
C LEU A 45 3.32 5.83 -8.92
N GLY A 46 4.52 5.25 -8.80
CA GLY A 46 5.74 5.83 -9.35
C GLY A 46 6.06 7.21 -8.76
N PRO A 47 6.39 8.23 -9.59
CA PRO A 47 6.76 9.57 -9.13
C PRO A 47 5.70 10.23 -8.23
N ASP A 48 4.43 9.90 -8.40
CA ASP A 48 3.32 10.48 -7.63
C ASP A 48 3.34 10.02 -6.15
N ALA A 49 4.07 8.94 -5.84
CA ALA A 49 4.25 8.45 -4.47
C ALA A 49 5.36 9.16 -3.68
N SER A 50 6.10 10.11 -4.25
CA SER A 50 7.29 10.70 -3.61
C SER A 50 7.00 11.34 -2.25
N ASN A 51 5.79 11.85 -2.07
CA ASN A 51 5.34 12.52 -0.86
C ASN A 51 4.59 11.59 0.11
N VAL A 52 4.53 10.29 -0.18
CA VAL A 52 3.89 9.29 0.68
C VAL A 52 4.91 8.75 1.65
N GLN A 53 4.56 8.75 2.93
CA GLN A 53 5.31 8.08 3.99
C GLN A 53 4.45 6.98 4.59
N VAL A 54 5.07 5.88 4.97
CA VAL A 54 4.39 4.77 5.65
C VAL A 54 5.19 4.43 6.89
N GLU A 55 4.56 4.57 8.05
CA GLU A 55 5.18 4.34 9.33
C GLU A 55 4.30 3.42 10.18
N PRO A 56 4.86 2.47 10.93
CA PRO A 56 4.08 1.71 11.89
C PRO A 56 3.63 2.62 13.04
N MET A 57 2.47 2.33 13.62
CA MET A 57 2.03 3.04 14.83
C MET A 57 2.95 2.68 16.01
N GLU A 58 3.57 3.69 16.60
CA GLU A 58 4.44 3.49 17.76
C GLU A 58 3.69 2.90 18.96
N ASN A 59 4.39 2.05 19.73
CA ASN A 59 3.89 1.44 20.96
C ASN A 59 2.63 0.58 20.82
N TYR A 60 2.27 0.16 19.59
CA TYR A 60 1.17 -0.77 19.40
C TYR A 60 1.57 -2.19 19.85
N PRO A 61 0.73 -2.90 20.64
CA PRO A 61 1.07 -4.23 21.11
C PRO A 61 1.17 -5.25 19.96
N ALA A 62 1.97 -6.29 20.15
CA ALA A 62 2.04 -7.41 19.22
C ALA A 62 0.63 -7.99 18.99
N SER A 63 0.23 -8.07 17.73
CA SER A 63 -1.13 -8.40 17.32
C SER A 63 -1.11 -9.12 15.97
N SER A 64 -2.20 -9.83 15.65
CA SER A 64 -2.40 -10.46 14.34
C SER A 64 -2.62 -9.46 13.20
N LYS A 65 -2.80 -8.17 13.55
CA LYS A 65 -2.86 -7.05 12.61
C LYS A 65 -1.96 -5.91 13.08
N MET A 66 -1.32 -5.26 12.13
CA MET A 66 -0.38 -4.18 12.37
C MET A 66 -0.96 -2.88 11.81
N PRO A 67 -1.22 -1.86 12.64
CA PRO A 67 -1.63 -0.55 12.16
C PRO A 67 -0.45 0.20 11.54
N LEU A 68 -0.62 0.61 10.29
CA LEU A 68 0.30 1.46 9.55
C LEU A 68 -0.34 2.82 9.30
N ILE A 69 0.42 3.88 9.51
CA ILE A 69 0.04 5.27 9.23
C ILE A 69 0.64 5.65 7.88
N ILE A 70 -0.24 5.95 6.93
CA ILE A 70 0.13 6.39 5.59
C ILE A 70 -0.09 7.89 5.52
N SER A 71 0.99 8.65 5.43
CA SER A 71 0.95 10.12 5.40
C SER A 71 1.22 10.62 3.98
N MET A 72 0.33 11.46 3.45
CA MET A 72 0.46 12.11 2.14
C MET A 72 0.86 13.57 2.34
N ALA A 73 2.04 13.94 1.85
CA ALA A 73 2.57 15.30 1.90
C ALA A 73 2.56 15.94 3.31
N GLY A 74 2.52 15.13 4.37
CA GLY A 74 2.42 15.57 5.76
C GLY A 74 1.09 16.23 6.15
N VAL A 75 0.07 16.22 5.29
CA VAL A 75 -1.22 16.90 5.52
C VAL A 75 -2.37 15.91 5.70
N GLN A 76 -2.38 14.80 4.97
CA GLN A 76 -3.41 13.76 5.10
C GLN A 76 -2.80 12.48 5.64
N GLN A 77 -3.48 11.87 6.62
CA GLN A 77 -3.06 10.60 7.22
C GLN A 77 -4.18 9.58 7.10
N HIS A 78 -3.85 8.39 6.62
CA HIS A 78 -4.75 7.24 6.52
C HIS A 78 -4.23 6.11 7.39
N LEU A 79 -5.14 5.50 8.14
CA LEU A 79 -4.85 4.29 8.91
C LEU A 79 -5.08 3.08 8.02
N PHE A 80 -4.04 2.25 7.85
CA PHE A 80 -4.11 1.00 7.12
C PHE A 80 -3.84 -0.17 8.06
N TRP A 81 -4.74 -1.16 8.07
CA TRP A 81 -4.57 -2.37 8.86
C TRP A 81 -3.89 -3.44 8.02
N PHE A 82 -2.62 -3.71 8.28
CA PHE A 82 -1.87 -4.76 7.61
C PHE A 82 -2.06 -6.10 8.34
N TYR A 83 -2.31 -7.16 7.57
CA TYR A 83 -2.53 -8.51 8.07
C TYR A 83 -1.50 -9.44 7.40
N PRO A 84 -0.44 -9.88 8.10
CA PRO A 84 0.62 -10.69 7.49
C PRO A 84 0.13 -12.00 6.85
N GLN A 85 -0.97 -12.55 7.34
CA GLN A 85 -1.60 -13.79 6.87
C GLN A 85 -2.74 -13.56 5.87
N GLN A 86 -2.89 -12.33 5.36
CA GLN A 86 -3.92 -12.01 4.38
C GLN A 86 -3.63 -12.68 3.04
N SER A 87 -4.68 -13.12 2.35
CA SER A 87 -4.52 -13.62 0.99
C SER A 87 -4.00 -12.50 0.07
N PHE A 88 -3.29 -12.89 -0.98
CA PHE A 88 -2.83 -11.96 -2.01
C PHE A 88 -3.96 -11.07 -2.55
N GLU A 89 -5.11 -11.67 -2.88
CA GLU A 89 -6.28 -10.95 -3.38
C GLU A 89 -6.83 -9.96 -2.35
N GLY A 90 -6.96 -10.38 -1.08
CA GLY A 90 -7.45 -9.49 -0.03
C GLY A 90 -6.50 -8.31 0.23
N MET A 91 -5.20 -8.53 0.13
CA MET A 91 -4.20 -7.48 0.27
C MET A 91 -4.23 -6.51 -0.92
N CYS A 92 -4.41 -7.03 -2.14
CA CYS A 92 -4.65 -6.21 -3.32
C CYS A 92 -5.89 -5.33 -3.13
N ASP A 93 -7.01 -5.91 -2.71
CA ASP A 93 -8.26 -5.18 -2.49
C ASP A 93 -8.11 -4.06 -1.46
N ALA A 94 -7.52 -4.37 -0.30
CA ALA A 94 -7.34 -3.41 0.78
C ALA A 94 -6.44 -2.23 0.38
N LEU A 95 -5.30 -2.51 -0.26
CA LEU A 95 -4.39 -1.46 -0.71
C LEU A 95 -4.98 -0.65 -1.86
N SER A 96 -5.68 -1.30 -2.79
CA SER A 96 -6.30 -0.62 -3.94
C SER A 96 -7.45 0.29 -3.53
N ALA A 97 -8.29 -0.16 -2.59
CA ALA A 97 -9.36 0.67 -2.04
C ALA A 97 -8.79 1.93 -1.36
N MET A 98 -7.78 1.75 -0.52
CA MET A 98 -7.11 2.85 0.17
C MET A 98 -6.43 3.82 -0.81
N LEU A 99 -5.71 3.31 -1.82
CA LEU A 99 -5.10 4.14 -2.87
C LEU A 99 -6.12 4.84 -3.78
N GLY A 100 -7.29 4.24 -3.98
CA GLY A 100 -8.41 4.84 -4.72
C GLY A 100 -8.99 6.07 -4.03
N GLU A 101 -9.00 6.08 -2.69
CA GLU A 101 -9.46 7.21 -1.86
C GLU A 101 -8.46 8.37 -1.80
N ILE A 102 -7.17 8.10 -2.05
CA ILE A 102 -6.15 9.14 -2.04
C ILE A 102 -6.36 10.03 -3.28
N PRO A 103 -6.42 11.37 -3.12
CA PRO A 103 -6.50 12.32 -4.23
C PRO A 103 -5.14 12.42 -4.94
N ILE A 104 -4.73 11.33 -5.59
CA ILE A 104 -3.56 11.27 -6.45
C ILE A 104 -3.97 11.94 -7.76
N SER A 105 -3.27 13.02 -8.15
CA SER A 105 -3.47 13.69 -9.44
C SER A 105 -2.95 12.76 -10.55
N CYS A 106 -3.72 11.73 -10.91
CA CYS A 106 -3.44 10.89 -12.08
C CYS A 106 -3.76 11.67 -13.36
N ASP A 107 -3.10 12.80 -13.58
CA ASP A 107 -3.18 13.56 -14.85
C ASP A 107 -2.40 12.88 -15.98
N SER A 108 -1.71 11.78 -15.69
CA SER A 108 -0.85 11.05 -16.62
C SER A 108 -1.24 9.58 -16.71
N ILE A 109 -2.47 9.26 -17.10
CA ILE A 109 -2.76 7.93 -17.64
C ILE A 109 -2.31 7.96 -19.12
N PRO A 110 -1.28 7.21 -19.53
CA PRO A 110 -0.89 7.17 -20.94
C PRO A 110 -2.04 6.56 -21.75
N ALA A 111 -2.40 7.23 -22.85
CA ALA A 111 -3.46 6.81 -23.77
C ALA A 111 -3.05 5.59 -24.62
#